data_AF-A8T3G7-F1
#
_entry.id   AF-A8T3G7-F1
#
_cell.length_a   1.000
_cell.length_b   1.000
_cell.length_c   1.000
_cell.angle_alpha   90.00
_cell.angle_beta   90.00
_cell.angle_gamma   90.00
#
_symmetry.space_group_name_H-M   'P 1'
#
loop_
_entity.id
_entity.type
_entity.pdbx_description
1 polymer ?
#
loop_
_entity_poly.entity_id
_entity_poly.type
_entity_poly.pdbx_seq_one_letter_code
_entity_poly.pdbx_strand_id
1 'polypeptide(L)'
;MKKLLLATAVVAAVGGAAFLYQDNLAQGESSSSLLAQVPADTLLVSYQTEPFNHYEYMNAFGTLQQPPMAELFAEEDLTPGIEFAVDFLDSYIAAASSPESLKTFLGTGDMVSPVMYTLGLVPVYKLQLENPNALWKTLDEQEQLAGIEHELVKLGIVEFRRYELTDSQDPQLGIGLAVAVVNNVLTVTFDIPELGVENPLKLAFGLEAPESSILDSGRLEAVQAQYGTNNNSFGIIDVREVIKGLTTVDGNRMARQLKMADSDPTLELLRSSACHTEFTQIAENWPQMVAFAEYSANGDKARFNGSFVVESKNQVILEALQSVRGVLAESNGDKSMFSLALGLDAATLAPAIGKIWTNLTTPEYQCSILAQAQNEMRDQNPAPAISMGAGMANGLKGWSVEMFGLDMDMNGQDGPDLAQLDAIFSISADNPNMLLQTAQMFMPELAKLEIQPDNQPVNIGGLLEPYIGKPMDVFARLNDSHLTLYSGDASAAASEKVMAQSLTANGLMSFTLDPDRLLEVLDTVSEVSGEPVPEDVIMGLQGELIGSMSLDVTKDGIAFDFDYVNSTKPQATLAQQ
;
A
#
# COMPACT_ATOMS: atom_id res chain seq x y z
N MET A 1 -7.76 24.81 11.94
CA MET A 1 -7.84 23.94 10.76
C MET A 1 -6.56 23.83 9.93
N LYS A 2 -6.15 24.74 9.03
CA LYS A 2 -4.95 24.50 8.16
C LYS A 2 -3.68 24.04 8.89
N LYS A 3 -3.35 24.63 10.05
CA LYS A 3 -2.19 24.21 10.87
C LYS A 3 -2.38 22.84 11.54
N LEU A 4 -3.59 22.55 12.04
CA LEU A 4 -3.95 21.23 12.56
C LEU A 4 -3.90 20.19 11.45
N LEU A 5 -4.43 20.50 10.25
CA LEU A 5 -4.36 19.66 9.06
C LEU A 5 -2.92 19.45 8.60
N LEU A 6 -2.05 20.45 8.66
CA LEU A 6 -0.61 20.30 8.36
C LEU A 6 0.09 19.43 9.42
N ALA A 7 -0.14 19.66 10.72
CA ALA A 7 0.41 18.80 11.77
C ALA A 7 -0.12 17.36 11.66
N THR A 8 -1.41 17.15 11.41
CA THR A 8 -1.98 15.84 11.13
C THR A 8 -1.65 15.29 9.75
N ALA A 9 -1.14 16.11 8.81
CA ALA A 9 -0.67 15.66 7.50
C ALA A 9 0.81 15.30 7.53
N VAL A 10 1.64 15.96 8.34
CA VAL A 10 2.96 15.45 8.74
C VAL A 10 2.76 14.13 9.49
N VAL A 11 1.77 14.04 10.38
CA VAL A 11 1.45 12.79 11.11
C VAL A 11 0.61 11.79 10.30
N ALA A 12 0.04 12.15 9.15
CA ALA A 12 -0.58 11.21 8.19
C ALA A 12 0.35 10.87 7.01
N ALA A 13 1.41 11.64 6.80
CA ALA A 13 2.58 11.24 6.04
C ALA A 13 3.36 10.24 6.89
N VAL A 14 3.73 10.57 8.13
CA VAL A 14 4.39 9.66 9.10
C VAL A 14 3.48 8.51 9.55
N GLY A 15 2.16 8.71 9.62
CA GLY A 15 1.18 7.71 10.07
C GLY A 15 0.52 6.91 8.94
N GLY A 16 0.43 7.47 7.73
CA GLY A 16 0.10 6.73 6.51
C GLY A 16 1.30 5.92 6.02
N ALA A 17 2.52 6.46 6.19
CA ALA A 17 3.75 5.68 6.25
C ALA A 17 3.62 4.60 7.33
N ALA A 18 3.30 4.92 8.60
CA ALA A 18 3.18 3.89 9.63
C ALA A 18 2.11 2.80 9.34
N PHE A 19 1.05 3.12 8.59
CA PHE A 19 0.08 2.12 8.13
C PHE A 19 0.61 1.25 6.98
N LEU A 20 1.60 1.74 6.22
CA LEU A 20 2.41 0.94 5.29
C LEU A 20 3.64 0.29 5.96
N TYR A 21 4.00 0.68 7.19
CA TYR A 21 5.19 0.24 7.93
C TYR A 21 4.89 -0.50 9.26
N GLN A 22 3.73 -1.15 9.38
CA GLN A 22 3.42 -1.97 10.57
C GLN A 22 2.71 -3.28 10.24
N ASP A 23 3.47 -4.38 10.22
CA ASP A 23 2.97 -5.76 10.24
C ASP A 23 4.17 -6.73 10.53
N ASN A 24 4.31 -7.50 11.63
CA ASN A 24 3.97 -8.95 11.78
C ASN A 24 4.86 -9.70 12.82
N LEU A 25 4.30 -10.73 13.52
CA LEU A 25 4.90 -11.99 14.13
C LEU A 25 5.06 -12.23 15.65
N ALA A 26 4.79 -13.48 16.10
CA ALA A 26 4.90 -14.37 17.32
C ALA A 26 4.28 -14.14 18.76
N GLN A 27 3.04 -14.61 19.06
CA GLN A 27 2.18 -14.28 20.24
C GLN A 27 2.83 -14.39 21.63
N GLY A 28 2.70 -13.33 22.44
CA GLY A 28 3.11 -13.29 23.85
C GLY A 28 2.12 -12.49 24.71
N GLU A 29 2.07 -12.80 26.01
CA GLU A 29 1.10 -12.26 26.99
C GLU A 29 1.09 -10.72 27.14
N SER A 30 2.05 -10.01 26.53
CA SER A 30 2.10 -8.55 26.48
C SER A 30 1.11 -7.93 25.48
N SER A 31 0.93 -8.51 24.28
CA SER A 31 0.11 -7.91 23.21
C SER A 31 -1.35 -7.76 23.62
N SER A 32 -1.94 -8.78 24.24
CA SER A 32 -3.29 -8.73 24.81
C SER A 32 -3.41 -7.69 25.94
N SER A 33 -2.36 -7.47 26.74
CA SER A 33 -2.36 -6.41 27.77
C SER A 33 -2.32 -4.98 27.20
N LEU A 34 -1.77 -4.81 25.99
CA LEU A 34 -1.79 -3.54 25.25
C LEU A 34 -3.13 -3.34 24.52
N LEU A 35 -3.63 -4.36 23.84
CA LEU A 35 -4.92 -4.34 23.14
C LEU A 35 -6.11 -4.13 24.11
N ALA A 36 -5.99 -4.55 25.37
CA ALA A 36 -6.95 -4.23 26.43
C ALA A 36 -7.12 -2.71 26.67
N GLN A 37 -6.13 -1.89 26.30
CA GLN A 37 -6.16 -0.42 26.43
C GLN A 37 -6.72 0.27 25.17
N VAL A 38 -6.93 -0.45 24.08
CA VAL A 38 -7.48 0.07 22.82
C VAL A 38 -9.01 0.11 22.92
N PRO A 39 -9.67 1.28 22.77
CA PRO A 39 -11.13 1.36 22.78
C PRO A 39 -11.77 0.66 21.58
N ALA A 40 -12.98 0.14 21.77
CA ALA A 40 -13.78 -0.42 20.69
C ALA A 40 -14.22 0.61 19.63
N ASP A 41 -14.21 1.92 19.95
CA ASP A 41 -14.51 3.04 19.04
C ASP A 41 -13.26 3.63 18.34
N THR A 42 -12.13 2.91 18.34
CA THR A 42 -10.93 3.33 17.58
C THR A 42 -11.23 3.39 16.07
N LEU A 43 -10.75 4.45 15.42
CA LEU A 43 -10.90 4.64 13.97
C LEU A 43 -9.93 3.74 13.19
N LEU A 44 -8.72 3.56 13.73
CA LEU A 44 -7.65 2.74 13.18
C LEU A 44 -7.02 1.89 14.28
N VAL A 45 -6.64 0.66 13.97
CA VAL A 45 -5.73 -0.16 14.79
C VAL A 45 -4.83 -0.97 13.86
N SER A 46 -3.52 -1.03 14.14
CA SER A 46 -2.62 -2.08 13.64
C SER A 46 -2.04 -2.81 14.84
N TYR A 47 -2.03 -4.13 14.73
CA TYR A 47 -1.52 -5.01 15.76
C TYR A 47 -1.05 -6.31 15.13
N GLN A 48 -0.02 -6.87 15.74
CA GLN A 48 0.41 -8.22 15.47
C GLN A 48 -0.29 -9.10 16.51
N THR A 49 -0.79 -10.27 16.12
CA THR A 49 -1.30 -11.28 17.06
C THR A 49 -0.21 -11.83 18.03
N GLU A 50 0.91 -11.11 18.23
CA GLU A 50 2.24 -11.60 17.77
C GLU A 50 3.42 -10.59 18.12
N PRO A 51 4.45 -10.91 18.97
CA PRO A 51 5.81 -10.26 19.03
C PRO A 51 7.05 -10.81 18.21
N PHE A 52 7.73 -9.99 17.38
CA PHE A 52 8.65 -10.35 16.25
C PHE A 52 10.09 -9.84 16.33
N ASN A 53 11.05 -10.43 15.58
CA ASN A 53 12.45 -9.96 15.60
C ASN A 53 12.59 -8.56 14.97
N HIS A 54 12.82 -7.57 15.85
CA HIS A 54 12.86 -6.17 15.51
C HIS A 54 13.93 -5.82 14.47
N TYR A 55 15.11 -6.42 14.61
CA TYR A 55 16.24 -6.14 13.73
C TYR A 55 16.07 -6.79 12.35
N GLU A 56 15.63 -8.05 12.30
CA GLU A 56 15.35 -8.74 11.03
C GLU A 56 14.26 -8.01 10.23
N TYR A 57 13.21 -7.56 10.90
CA TYR A 57 12.15 -6.75 10.29
C TYR A 57 12.68 -5.41 9.76
N MET A 58 13.46 -4.67 10.57
CA MET A 58 14.03 -3.39 10.14
C MET A 58 15.06 -3.50 9.01
N ASN A 59 15.66 -4.68 8.79
CA ASN A 59 16.52 -4.94 7.63
C ASN A 59 15.73 -5.31 6.38
N ALA A 60 14.71 -6.17 6.51
CA ALA A 60 13.94 -6.66 5.37
C ALA A 60 12.84 -5.71 4.89
N PHE A 61 12.20 -4.96 5.80
CA PHE A 61 11.06 -4.10 5.47
C PHE A 61 11.15 -2.70 6.12
N GLY A 62 12.20 -2.46 6.90
CA GLY A 62 12.50 -1.13 7.43
C GLY A 62 13.15 -0.23 6.38
N THR A 63 13.09 1.07 6.64
CA THR A 63 13.55 2.13 5.74
C THR A 63 15.07 2.31 5.67
N LEU A 64 15.87 1.28 5.98
CA LEU A 64 17.35 1.33 5.92
C LEU A 64 17.92 1.70 4.54
N GLN A 65 17.10 1.65 3.49
CA GLN A 65 17.44 1.91 2.09
C GLN A 65 16.58 3.03 1.46
N GLN A 66 15.65 3.61 2.23
CA GLN A 66 14.97 4.83 1.79
C GLN A 66 15.86 6.04 2.07
N PRO A 67 15.73 7.14 1.30
CA PRO A 67 16.36 8.41 1.69
C PRO A 67 15.91 8.81 3.11
N PRO A 68 16.75 9.51 3.89
CA PRO A 68 16.38 10.05 5.19
C PRO A 68 15.04 10.78 5.13
N MET A 69 14.22 10.63 6.16
CA MET A 69 12.94 11.34 6.30
C MET A 69 13.14 12.85 6.20
N ALA A 70 14.30 13.38 6.63
CA ALA A 70 14.69 14.78 6.44
C ALA A 70 14.66 15.23 4.96
N GLU A 71 15.00 14.36 4.01
CA GLU A 71 15.00 14.70 2.58
C GLU A 71 13.56 14.87 2.04
N LEU A 72 12.59 14.13 2.57
CA LEU A 72 11.17 14.28 2.24
C LEU A 72 10.59 15.64 2.69
N PHE A 73 11.27 16.33 3.59
CA PHE A 73 10.88 17.64 4.12
C PHE A 73 11.90 18.75 3.79
N ALA A 74 12.89 18.51 2.93
CA ALA A 74 13.97 19.46 2.65
C ALA A 74 13.53 20.79 2.01
N GLU A 75 12.32 20.86 1.46
CA GLU A 75 11.71 22.08 0.90
C GLU A 75 10.72 22.78 1.86
N GLU A 76 10.46 22.22 3.06
CA GLU A 76 9.49 22.74 4.03
C GLU A 76 10.17 23.49 5.19
N ASP A 77 9.64 24.65 5.58
CA ASP A 77 10.06 25.37 6.79
C ASP A 77 9.55 24.63 8.04
N LEU A 78 10.30 23.63 8.52
CA LEU A 78 9.98 22.86 9.72
C LEU A 78 10.14 23.69 11.01
N THR A 79 9.33 23.37 12.02
CA THR A 79 9.57 23.85 13.40
C THR A 79 10.65 22.98 14.06
N PRO A 80 11.41 23.49 15.05
CA PRO A 80 12.47 22.72 15.71
C PRO A 80 11.99 21.40 16.35
N GLY A 81 10.71 21.33 16.77
CA GLY A 81 10.13 20.10 17.30
C GLY A 81 9.76 19.07 16.21
N ILE A 82 9.40 19.52 15.01
CA ILE A 82 9.18 18.63 13.86
C ILE A 82 10.53 18.15 13.30
N GLU A 83 11.50 19.04 13.17
CA GLU A 83 12.89 18.72 12.80
C GLU A 83 13.46 17.63 13.73
N PHE A 84 13.39 17.83 15.06
CA PHE A 84 13.76 16.80 16.04
C PHE A 84 13.01 15.46 15.89
N ALA A 85 11.70 15.50 15.58
CA ALA A 85 10.93 14.27 15.40
C ALA A 85 11.35 13.50 14.13
N VAL A 86 11.77 14.21 13.08
CA VAL A 86 12.33 13.66 11.86
C VAL A 86 13.75 13.11 12.10
N ASP A 87 14.63 13.89 12.73
CA ASP A 87 16.00 13.48 13.09
C ASP A 87 16.02 12.25 14.02
N PHE A 88 15.05 12.14 14.93
CA PHE A 88 14.90 10.97 15.80
C PHE A 88 14.52 9.72 15.00
N LEU A 89 13.66 9.84 13.98
CA LEU A 89 13.31 8.72 13.10
C LEU A 89 14.51 8.30 12.25
N ASP A 90 15.25 9.25 11.67
CA ASP A 90 16.46 8.95 10.88
C ASP A 90 17.56 8.32 11.74
N SER A 91 17.72 8.79 12.98
CA SER A 91 18.63 8.19 13.96
C SER A 91 18.18 6.78 14.40
N TYR A 92 16.88 6.53 14.51
CA TYR A 92 16.32 5.21 14.79
C TYR A 92 16.56 4.23 13.64
N ILE A 93 16.37 4.68 12.39
CA ILE A 93 16.66 3.90 11.18
C ILE A 93 18.15 3.56 11.15
N ALA A 94 19.05 4.55 11.30
CA ALA A 94 20.49 4.33 11.37
C ALA A 94 20.91 3.38 12.52
N ALA A 95 20.18 3.40 13.64
CA ALA A 95 20.41 2.47 14.74
C ALA A 95 20.09 1.00 14.42
N ALA A 96 19.25 0.72 13.41
CA ALA A 96 18.95 -0.64 12.94
C ALA A 96 20.12 -1.32 12.18
N SER A 97 21.28 -0.67 12.07
CA SER A 97 22.52 -1.22 11.50
C SER A 97 23.13 -2.40 12.28
N SER A 98 22.72 -2.64 13.53
CA SER A 98 23.02 -3.89 14.27
C SER A 98 21.96 -4.16 15.35
N PRO A 99 21.75 -5.42 15.79
CA PRO A 99 20.79 -5.74 16.85
C PRO A 99 21.12 -5.01 18.16
N GLU A 100 22.40 -4.95 18.52
CA GLU A 100 22.88 -4.27 19.73
C GLU A 100 22.66 -2.76 19.67
N SER A 101 22.84 -2.14 18.50
CA SER A 101 22.59 -0.72 18.30
C SER A 101 21.11 -0.38 18.45
N LEU A 102 20.23 -1.14 17.78
CA LEU A 102 18.77 -0.95 17.85
C LEU A 102 18.23 -1.08 19.29
N LYS A 103 18.68 -2.11 20.01
CA LYS A 103 18.38 -2.29 21.44
C LYS A 103 18.94 -1.17 22.31
N THR A 104 20.11 -0.63 21.98
CA THR A 104 20.72 0.48 22.73
C THR A 104 20.00 1.81 22.47
N PHE A 105 19.35 1.97 21.32
CA PHE A 105 18.63 3.18 20.94
C PHE A 105 17.22 3.26 21.60
N LEU A 106 16.42 2.19 21.50
CA LEU A 106 15.06 2.20 22.08
C LEU A 106 14.95 1.48 23.43
N GLY A 107 15.88 0.61 23.79
CA GLY A 107 15.73 -0.26 24.97
C GLY A 107 14.75 -1.41 24.78
N THR A 108 14.45 -1.83 23.55
CA THR A 108 13.65 -3.03 23.25
C THR A 108 14.43 -4.31 23.52
N GLY A 109 13.71 -5.45 23.58
CA GLY A 109 14.31 -6.77 23.41
C GLY A 109 14.61 -7.08 21.93
N ASP A 110 14.95 -8.34 21.65
CA ASP A 110 14.97 -8.89 20.27
C ASP A 110 13.57 -8.91 19.67
N MET A 111 12.58 -9.37 20.46
CA MET A 111 11.21 -9.58 20.02
C MET A 111 10.30 -8.43 20.46
N VAL A 112 9.56 -7.82 19.53
CA VAL A 112 8.69 -6.66 19.77
C VAL A 112 7.28 -6.88 19.25
N SER A 113 6.27 -6.41 19.98
CA SER A 113 4.87 -6.40 19.54
C SER A 113 4.33 -4.98 19.71
N PRO A 114 4.57 -4.07 18.74
CA PRO A 114 3.99 -2.76 18.78
C PRO A 114 2.47 -2.83 18.58
N VAL A 115 1.77 -1.81 19.08
CA VAL A 115 0.36 -1.57 18.78
C VAL A 115 0.20 -0.11 18.41
N MET A 116 -0.30 0.17 17.21
CA MET A 116 -0.76 1.51 16.82
C MET A 116 -2.29 1.54 16.81
N TYR A 117 -2.86 2.61 17.34
CA TYR A 117 -4.30 2.82 17.31
C TYR A 117 -4.63 4.31 17.43
N THR A 118 -5.92 4.64 17.46
CA THR A 118 -6.39 6.03 17.54
C THR A 118 -7.33 6.26 18.71
N LEU A 119 -7.21 7.41 19.35
CA LEU A 119 -8.12 7.90 20.38
C LEU A 119 -8.89 9.10 19.83
N GLY A 120 -9.90 8.79 19.00
CA GLY A 120 -10.51 9.76 18.10
C GLY A 120 -9.55 10.06 16.95
N LEU A 121 -9.15 11.32 16.74
CA LEU A 121 -8.17 11.72 15.73
C LEU A 121 -6.71 11.57 16.17
N VAL A 122 -6.46 11.36 17.47
CA VAL A 122 -5.09 11.35 18.02
C VAL A 122 -4.52 9.93 17.95
N PRO A 123 -3.43 9.69 17.20
CA PRO A 123 -2.80 8.38 17.18
C PRO A 123 -2.04 8.10 18.48
N VAL A 124 -1.93 6.82 18.81
CA VAL A 124 -1.15 6.29 19.92
C VAL A 124 -0.33 5.13 19.41
N TYR A 125 0.98 5.18 19.61
CA TYR A 125 1.90 4.09 19.41
C TYR A 125 2.35 3.54 20.77
N LYS A 126 2.26 2.22 20.95
CA LYS A 126 2.74 1.53 22.16
C LYS A 126 3.79 0.49 21.79
N LEU A 127 4.85 0.41 22.59
CA LEU A 127 5.94 -0.56 22.43
C LEU A 127 6.45 -1.02 23.79
N GLN A 128 6.61 -2.33 23.97
CA GLN A 128 7.21 -2.88 25.20
C GLN A 128 8.72 -2.70 25.18
N LEU A 129 9.28 -2.13 26.26
CA LEU A 129 10.72 -2.00 26.48
C LEU A 129 11.22 -3.03 27.50
N GLU A 130 12.48 -3.42 27.38
CA GLU A 130 13.24 -4.15 28.40
C GLU A 130 14.08 -3.18 29.25
N ASN A 131 14.63 -2.12 28.64
CA ASN A 131 15.48 -1.13 29.31
C ASN A 131 15.04 0.32 29.00
N PRO A 132 14.02 0.86 29.72
CA PRO A 132 13.57 2.25 29.56
C PRO A 132 14.65 3.32 29.65
N ASN A 133 15.75 3.06 30.39
CA ASN A 133 16.84 4.04 30.52
C ASN A 133 17.64 4.23 29.22
N ALA A 134 17.60 3.26 28.30
CA ALA A 134 18.21 3.38 26.98
C ALA A 134 17.47 4.46 26.16
N LEU A 135 16.14 4.32 26.02
CA LEU A 135 15.30 5.33 25.37
C LEU A 135 15.52 6.74 25.95
N TRP A 136 15.48 6.88 27.27
CA TRP A 136 15.63 8.21 27.90
C TRP A 136 16.99 8.83 27.63
N LYS A 137 18.06 8.03 27.65
CA LYS A 137 19.41 8.46 27.28
C LYS A 137 19.49 8.88 25.82
N THR A 138 18.87 8.12 24.91
CA THR A 138 18.83 8.45 23.49
C THR A 138 18.05 9.74 23.24
N LEU A 139 16.93 9.95 23.92
CA LEU A 139 16.20 11.23 23.86
C LEU A 139 17.05 12.40 24.39
N ASP A 140 17.75 12.23 25.51
CA ASP A 140 18.69 13.26 26.02
C ASP A 140 19.82 13.58 25.00
N GLU A 141 20.36 12.56 24.32
CA GLU A 141 21.40 12.72 23.29
C GLU A 141 20.87 13.42 22.03
N GLN A 142 19.66 13.09 21.58
CA GLN A 142 19.01 13.71 20.41
C GLN A 142 18.55 15.15 20.70
N GLU A 143 18.03 15.43 21.89
CA GLU A 143 17.72 16.79 22.36
C GLU A 143 18.97 17.69 22.33
N GLN A 144 20.11 17.17 22.80
CA GLN A 144 21.37 17.89 22.77
C GLN A 144 21.89 18.16 21.34
N LEU A 145 21.64 17.25 20.39
CA LEU A 145 22.03 17.43 18.98
C LEU A 145 21.14 18.46 18.28
N ALA A 146 19.82 18.37 18.43
CA ALA A 146 18.85 19.30 17.86
C ALA A 146 18.84 20.69 18.56
N GLY A 147 19.44 20.80 19.74
CA GLY A 147 19.47 22.05 20.51
C GLY A 147 18.11 22.44 21.11
N ILE A 148 17.23 21.46 21.31
CA ILE A 148 15.92 21.63 21.94
C ILE A 148 15.91 21.08 23.37
N GLU A 149 14.92 21.47 24.17
CA GLU A 149 14.67 20.88 25.50
C GLU A 149 13.21 20.43 25.58
N HIS A 150 12.95 19.27 26.17
CA HIS A 150 11.59 18.82 26.46
C HIS A 150 10.98 19.59 27.64
N GLU A 151 9.66 19.78 27.60
CA GLU A 151 8.89 20.11 28.81
C GLU A 151 8.57 18.82 29.57
N LEU A 152 8.97 18.72 30.85
CA LEU A 152 8.60 17.60 31.70
C LEU A 152 7.23 17.86 32.35
N VAL A 153 6.18 17.22 31.81
CA VAL A 153 4.79 17.42 32.21
C VAL A 153 4.31 16.28 33.11
N LYS A 154 3.54 16.62 34.15
CA LYS A 154 2.97 15.65 35.09
C LYS A 154 1.45 15.51 34.92
N LEU A 155 1.00 14.33 34.53
CA LEU A 155 -0.41 13.96 34.43
C LEU A 155 -0.77 12.90 35.48
N GLY A 156 -1.29 13.35 36.62
CA GLY A 156 -1.62 12.46 37.73
C GLY A 156 -0.37 11.81 38.33
N ILE A 157 -0.19 10.51 38.11
CA ILE A 157 0.99 9.74 38.55
C ILE A 157 2.03 9.53 37.44
N VAL A 158 1.71 9.87 36.19
CA VAL A 158 2.64 9.74 35.05
C VAL A 158 3.36 11.07 34.84
N GLU A 159 4.66 11.00 34.59
CA GLU A 159 5.48 12.09 34.09
C GLU A 159 5.89 11.74 32.65
N PHE A 160 5.78 12.71 31.75
CA PHE A 160 6.05 12.52 30.32
C PHE A 160 6.83 13.70 29.75
N ARG A 161 7.64 13.44 28.72
CA ARG A 161 8.33 14.47 27.95
C ARG A 161 7.38 15.01 26.87
N ARG A 162 7.25 16.32 26.78
CA ARG A 162 6.47 17.03 25.77
C ARG A 162 7.40 17.86 24.90
N TYR A 163 7.41 17.62 23.60
CA TYR A 163 8.15 18.40 22.60
C TYR A 163 7.16 19.23 21.79
N GLU A 164 7.24 20.56 21.85
CA GLU A 164 6.33 21.43 21.12
C GLU A 164 6.63 21.39 19.61
N LEU A 165 5.63 21.04 18.80
CA LEU A 165 5.75 20.88 17.34
C LEU A 165 5.28 22.11 16.58
N THR A 166 4.77 23.15 17.24
CA THR A 166 4.24 24.34 16.58
C THR A 166 4.84 25.63 17.14
N ASP A 167 5.05 26.64 16.29
CA ASP A 167 5.50 27.97 16.72
C ASP A 167 4.40 28.79 17.43
N SER A 168 3.42 28.13 18.07
CA SER A 168 2.34 28.80 18.75
C SER A 168 2.85 29.54 19.98
N GLN A 169 2.72 30.87 19.95
CA GLN A 169 2.96 31.73 21.11
C GLN A 169 1.87 31.59 22.19
N ASP A 170 0.76 30.92 21.88
CA ASP A 170 -0.28 30.53 22.84
C ASP A 170 -0.18 29.02 23.13
N PRO A 171 0.20 28.62 24.37
CA PRO A 171 0.25 27.21 24.76
C PRO A 171 -1.06 26.44 24.60
N GLN A 172 -2.22 27.11 24.55
CA GLN A 172 -3.51 26.43 24.32
C GLN A 172 -3.72 26.02 22.86
N LEU A 173 -2.97 26.60 21.93
CA LEU A 173 -3.01 26.30 20.50
C LEU A 173 -1.78 25.50 20.02
N GLY A 174 -0.90 25.11 20.94
CA GLY A 174 0.25 24.26 20.67
C GLY A 174 -0.13 22.80 20.43
N ILE A 175 0.73 22.05 19.74
CA ILE A 175 0.61 20.59 19.59
C ILE A 175 1.95 20.00 20.04
N GLY A 176 1.92 19.16 21.07
CA GLY A 176 3.12 18.53 21.61
C GLY A 176 3.22 17.06 21.22
N LEU A 177 4.39 16.58 20.80
CA LEU A 177 4.71 15.16 20.84
C LEU A 177 4.87 14.76 22.31
N ALA A 178 4.08 13.79 22.77
CA ALA A 178 4.06 13.33 24.15
C ALA A 178 4.64 11.93 24.26
N VAL A 179 5.76 11.79 24.98
CA VAL A 179 6.51 10.55 25.16
C VAL A 179 6.55 10.16 26.64
N ALA A 180 6.02 8.99 26.97
CA ALA A 180 6.02 8.45 28.32
C ALA A 180 6.43 6.98 28.34
N VAL A 181 6.97 6.51 29.48
CA VAL A 181 7.13 5.08 29.76
C VAL A 181 6.39 4.73 31.03
N VAL A 182 5.40 3.82 30.93
CA VAL A 182 4.58 3.37 32.06
C VAL A 182 4.63 1.85 32.11
N ASN A 183 5.06 1.27 33.24
CA ASN A 183 5.25 -0.18 33.39
C ASN A 183 6.13 -0.80 32.27
N ASN A 184 7.22 -0.12 31.93
CA ASN A 184 8.11 -0.42 30.80
C ASN A 184 7.47 -0.36 29.39
N VAL A 185 6.22 0.10 29.25
CA VAL A 185 5.60 0.35 27.94
C VAL A 185 5.86 1.79 27.53
N LEU A 186 6.63 1.98 26.45
CA LEU A 186 6.70 3.24 25.72
C LEU A 186 5.31 3.55 25.15
N THR A 187 4.84 4.77 25.38
CA THR A 187 3.70 5.36 24.69
C THR A 187 4.12 6.66 24.03
N VAL A 188 3.93 6.75 22.71
CA VAL A 188 4.10 7.97 21.92
C VAL A 188 2.74 8.40 21.39
N THR A 189 2.37 9.66 21.60
CA THR A 189 1.08 10.24 21.19
C THR A 189 1.19 11.77 21.10
N PHE A 190 0.07 12.48 20.95
CA PHE A 190 0.04 13.94 20.90
C PHE A 190 -0.75 14.55 22.05
N ASP A 191 -0.16 15.57 22.67
CA ASP A 191 -0.84 16.49 23.57
C ASP A 191 -1.40 17.67 22.76
N ILE A 192 -2.73 17.81 22.74
CA ILE A 192 -3.44 18.88 22.03
C ILE A 192 -4.33 19.61 23.05
N PRO A 193 -3.85 20.67 23.72
CA PRO A 193 -4.59 21.39 24.75
C PRO A 193 -5.94 21.95 24.29
N GLU A 194 -6.08 22.32 23.01
CA GLU A 194 -7.34 22.77 22.38
C GLU A 194 -8.49 21.74 22.52
N LEU A 195 -8.17 20.44 22.61
CA LEU A 195 -9.17 19.38 22.85
C LEU A 195 -9.73 19.36 24.29
N GLY A 196 -9.10 20.07 25.23
CA GLY A 196 -9.55 20.20 26.61
C GLY A 196 -9.79 18.84 27.27
N VAL A 197 -11.05 18.55 27.62
CA VAL A 197 -11.45 17.28 28.26
C VAL A 197 -11.43 16.07 27.33
N GLU A 198 -11.41 16.27 26.01
CA GLU A 198 -11.32 15.19 25.01
C GLU A 198 -9.88 14.87 24.59
N ASN A 199 -8.91 15.62 25.13
CA ASN A 199 -7.48 15.33 25.02
C ASN A 199 -7.21 13.94 25.64
N PRO A 200 -6.72 12.96 24.86
CA PRO A 200 -6.79 11.56 25.26
C PRO A 200 -5.59 11.05 26.08
N LEU A 201 -4.64 11.90 26.48
CA LEU A 201 -3.39 11.49 27.17
C LEU A 201 -3.59 10.49 28.32
N LYS A 202 -4.67 10.60 29.10
CA LYS A 202 -4.95 9.65 30.19
C LYS A 202 -5.26 8.23 29.71
N LEU A 203 -6.06 8.09 28.65
CA LEU A 203 -6.30 6.79 28.02
C LEU A 203 -5.03 6.29 27.34
N ALA A 204 -4.31 7.18 26.64
CA ALA A 204 -3.06 6.82 25.97
C ALA A 204 -2.03 6.26 26.97
N PHE A 205 -1.84 6.89 28.13
CA PHE A 205 -0.91 6.43 29.17
C PHE A 205 -1.49 5.35 30.11
N GLY A 206 -2.70 4.83 29.86
CA GLY A 206 -3.31 3.78 30.68
C GLY A 206 -3.69 4.22 32.10
N LEU A 207 -3.83 5.53 32.35
CA LEU A 207 -4.33 6.10 33.61
C LEU A 207 -5.84 5.93 33.78
N GLU A 208 -6.56 5.85 32.66
CA GLU A 208 -7.98 5.54 32.57
C GLU A 208 -8.13 4.35 31.60
N ALA A 209 -9.08 3.45 31.90
CA ALA A 209 -9.40 2.33 31.01
C ALA A 209 -10.50 2.76 30.00
N PRO A 210 -10.54 2.18 28.79
CA PRO A 210 -11.65 2.40 27.87
C PRO A 210 -12.96 1.86 28.47
N GLU A 211 -14.10 2.48 28.13
CA GLU A 211 -15.43 1.99 28.56
C GLU A 211 -15.76 0.61 27.98
N SER A 212 -15.22 0.31 26.80
CA SER A 212 -15.24 -1.00 26.15
C SER A 212 -13.93 -1.17 25.37
N SER A 213 -13.21 -2.26 25.63
CA SER A 213 -12.00 -2.62 24.89
C SER A 213 -12.34 -3.27 23.54
N ILE A 214 -11.48 -3.09 22.55
CA ILE A 214 -11.57 -3.82 21.28
C ILE A 214 -11.41 -5.35 21.46
N LEU A 215 -10.67 -5.83 22.48
CA LEU A 215 -10.58 -7.26 22.78
C LEU A 215 -11.93 -7.83 23.22
N ASP A 216 -12.62 -7.14 24.13
CA ASP A 216 -13.91 -7.60 24.66
C ASP A 216 -15.04 -7.53 23.60
N SER A 217 -14.79 -6.90 22.45
CA SER A 217 -15.76 -6.74 21.37
C SER A 217 -15.92 -7.98 20.47
N GLY A 218 -14.96 -8.93 20.50
CA GLY A 218 -14.91 -10.07 19.58
C GLY A 218 -14.54 -9.71 18.13
N ARG A 219 -14.17 -8.45 17.86
CA ARG A 219 -13.88 -7.93 16.51
C ARG A 219 -12.58 -8.47 15.94
N LEU A 220 -11.53 -8.55 16.77
CA LEU A 220 -10.21 -8.97 16.31
C LEU A 220 -10.24 -10.45 15.91
N GLU A 221 -10.92 -11.27 16.71
CA GLU A 221 -11.19 -12.68 16.47
C GLU A 221 -12.02 -12.90 15.19
N ALA A 222 -13.02 -12.05 14.94
CA ALA A 222 -13.82 -12.10 13.72
C ALA A 222 -12.98 -11.81 12.46
N VAL A 223 -12.12 -10.78 12.51
CA VAL A 223 -11.20 -10.43 11.41
C VAL A 223 -10.17 -11.53 11.16
N GLN A 224 -9.53 -12.06 12.21
CA GLN A 224 -8.59 -13.18 12.12
C GLN A 224 -9.25 -14.44 11.53
N ALA A 225 -10.49 -14.76 11.95
CA ALA A 225 -11.24 -15.90 11.45
C ALA A 225 -11.71 -15.72 9.98
N GLN A 226 -11.96 -14.49 9.54
CA GLN A 226 -12.38 -14.17 8.17
C GLN A 226 -11.23 -14.27 7.17
N TYR A 227 -10.06 -13.71 7.51
CA TYR A 227 -8.94 -13.57 6.59
C TYR A 227 -7.84 -14.61 6.71
N GLY A 228 -7.81 -15.37 7.82
CA GLY A 228 -6.98 -16.57 7.96
C GLY A 228 -6.16 -16.57 9.24
N THR A 229 -6.21 -17.70 9.97
CA THR A 229 -5.52 -17.89 11.26
C THR A 229 -4.01 -18.06 11.15
N ASN A 230 -3.47 -18.12 9.93
CA ASN A 230 -2.02 -18.15 9.69
C ASN A 230 -1.42 -16.74 9.62
N ASN A 231 -2.26 -15.74 9.28
CA ASN A 231 -1.85 -14.35 9.27
C ASN A 231 -1.61 -13.87 10.70
N ASN A 232 -0.66 -12.97 10.83
CA ASN A 232 0.05 -12.67 12.07
C ASN A 232 0.34 -11.17 12.25
N SER A 233 -0.10 -10.35 11.30
CA SER A 233 -0.51 -8.98 11.54
C SER A 233 -1.84 -8.64 10.89
N PHE A 234 -2.48 -7.63 11.47
CA PHE A 234 -3.77 -7.10 11.06
C PHE A 234 -3.83 -5.59 11.28
N GLY A 235 -4.11 -4.86 10.21
CA GLY A 235 -4.55 -3.46 10.23
C GLY A 235 -6.06 -3.37 10.02
N ILE A 236 -6.75 -2.48 10.73
CA ILE A 236 -8.19 -2.23 10.55
C ILE A 236 -8.42 -0.72 10.57
N ILE A 237 -9.16 -0.20 9.58
CA ILE A 237 -9.71 1.16 9.57
C ILE A 237 -11.24 1.05 9.56
N ASP A 238 -11.91 1.57 10.59
CA ASP A 238 -13.37 1.53 10.71
C ASP A 238 -14.05 2.76 10.07
N VAL A 239 -14.58 2.55 8.86
CA VAL A 239 -15.33 3.57 8.13
C VAL A 239 -16.60 3.98 8.88
N ARG A 240 -17.24 3.08 9.65
CA ARG A 240 -18.44 3.39 10.42
C ARG A 240 -18.13 4.30 11.60
N GLU A 241 -17.00 4.10 12.29
CA GLU A 241 -16.57 5.01 13.36
C GLU A 241 -16.09 6.36 12.81
N VAL A 242 -15.40 6.38 11.65
CA VAL A 242 -15.06 7.65 10.97
C VAL A 242 -16.34 8.41 10.60
N ILE A 243 -17.31 7.75 9.97
CA ILE A 243 -18.60 8.37 9.61
C ILE A 243 -19.39 8.79 10.85
N LYS A 244 -19.41 8.00 11.93
CA LYS A 244 -20.03 8.40 13.20
C LYS A 244 -19.36 9.63 13.79
N GLY A 245 -18.03 9.73 13.71
CA GLY A 245 -17.25 10.88 14.14
C GLY A 245 -17.58 12.16 13.36
N LEU A 246 -17.69 12.06 12.04
CA LEU A 246 -18.01 13.19 11.16
C LEU A 246 -19.47 13.64 11.24
N THR A 247 -20.42 12.71 11.41
CA THR A 247 -21.86 12.99 11.28
C THR A 247 -22.61 13.11 12.60
N THR A 248 -21.94 12.93 13.75
CA THR A 248 -22.54 13.14 15.07
C THR A 248 -21.81 14.24 15.86
N VAL A 249 -22.38 14.62 17.01
CA VAL A 249 -21.81 15.63 17.93
C VAL A 249 -21.04 14.96 19.07
N ASP A 250 -21.41 13.73 19.43
CA ASP A 250 -20.91 13.03 20.62
C ASP A 250 -20.84 11.49 20.49
N GLY A 251 -21.15 10.92 19.33
CA GLY A 251 -21.34 9.47 19.13
C GLY A 251 -20.08 8.61 19.31
N ASN A 252 -18.89 9.21 19.21
CA ASN A 252 -17.60 8.61 19.60
C ASN A 252 -16.60 9.73 19.96
N ARG A 253 -15.37 9.36 20.35
CA ARG A 253 -14.34 10.36 20.73
C ARG A 253 -14.00 11.34 19.59
N MET A 254 -13.96 10.90 18.33
CA MET A 254 -13.71 11.76 17.16
C MET A 254 -14.77 12.87 17.06
N ALA A 255 -16.06 12.54 17.23
CA ALA A 255 -17.15 13.51 17.19
C ALA A 255 -16.98 14.62 18.24
N ARG A 256 -16.59 14.25 19.46
CA ARG A 256 -16.39 15.20 20.57
C ARG A 256 -15.14 16.05 20.39
N GLN A 257 -14.04 15.48 19.87
CA GLN A 257 -12.84 16.26 19.52
C GLN A 257 -13.13 17.28 18.42
N LEU A 258 -13.82 16.86 17.35
CA LEU A 258 -14.33 17.73 16.28
C LEU A 258 -15.41 18.74 16.72
N LYS A 259 -15.84 18.71 17.98
CA LYS A 259 -16.73 19.71 18.59
C LYS A 259 -15.95 20.76 19.39
N MET A 260 -14.72 20.44 19.82
CA MET A 260 -13.82 21.39 20.47
C MET A 260 -13.08 22.26 19.45
N ALA A 261 -12.76 21.68 18.28
CA ALA A 261 -12.27 22.43 17.14
C ALA A 261 -13.33 23.41 16.60
N ASP A 262 -12.87 24.56 16.09
CA ASP A 262 -13.68 25.68 15.59
C ASP A 262 -14.75 25.26 14.57
N SER A 263 -15.88 25.99 14.53
CA SER A 263 -17.09 25.59 13.79
C SER A 263 -16.90 25.64 12.27
N ASP A 264 -16.61 24.49 11.65
CA ASP A 264 -16.65 24.34 10.19
C ASP A 264 -18.10 24.18 9.69
N PRO A 265 -18.62 25.08 8.82
CA PRO A 265 -19.98 24.96 8.26
C PRO A 265 -20.23 23.65 7.49
N THR A 266 -19.18 23.04 6.93
CA THR A 266 -19.23 21.74 6.24
C THR A 266 -19.49 20.62 7.23
N LEU A 267 -18.88 20.68 8.40
CA LEU A 267 -19.07 19.73 9.48
C LEU A 267 -20.46 19.88 10.13
N GLU A 268 -20.96 21.11 10.26
CA GLU A 268 -22.36 21.34 10.67
C GLU A 268 -23.36 20.72 9.67
N LEU A 269 -23.08 20.81 8.37
CA LEU A 269 -23.91 20.22 7.31
C LEU A 269 -23.91 18.68 7.35
N LEU A 270 -22.72 18.07 7.52
CA LEU A 270 -22.53 16.63 7.71
C LEU A 270 -23.27 16.08 8.95
N ARG A 271 -23.39 16.90 10.00
CA ARG A 271 -24.12 16.58 11.25
C ARG A 271 -25.64 16.73 11.16
N SER A 272 -26.20 17.08 10.00
CA SER A 272 -27.65 17.03 9.78
C SER A 272 -28.17 15.58 9.87
N SER A 273 -29.40 15.39 10.36
CA SER A 273 -29.97 14.04 10.56
C SER A 273 -30.10 13.22 9.27
N ALA A 274 -30.32 13.89 8.14
CA ALA A 274 -30.30 13.28 6.82
C ALA A 274 -28.89 12.76 6.47
N CYS A 275 -27.86 13.62 6.57
CA CYS A 275 -26.48 13.22 6.30
C CYS A 275 -26.01 12.10 7.23
N HIS A 276 -26.28 12.18 8.53
CA HIS A 276 -25.97 11.08 9.45
C HIS A 276 -26.60 9.75 9.00
N THR A 277 -27.90 9.74 8.74
CA THR A 277 -28.63 8.53 8.33
C THR A 277 -28.07 7.94 7.02
N GLU A 278 -27.83 8.78 6.02
CA GLU A 278 -27.44 8.35 4.67
C GLU A 278 -25.96 7.95 4.59
N PHE A 279 -25.04 8.70 5.23
CA PHE A 279 -23.64 8.27 5.34
C PHE A 279 -23.49 7.00 6.17
N THR A 280 -24.27 6.80 7.25
CA THR A 280 -24.25 5.52 8.00
C THR A 280 -24.74 4.36 7.13
N GLN A 281 -25.75 4.55 6.26
CA GLN A 281 -26.16 3.52 5.29
C GLN A 281 -25.08 3.20 4.25
N ILE A 282 -24.30 4.20 3.82
CA ILE A 282 -23.13 4.00 2.96
C ILE A 282 -22.03 3.22 3.71
N ALA A 283 -21.73 3.61 4.96
CA ALA A 283 -20.74 2.93 5.79
C ALA A 283 -21.13 1.46 6.09
N GLU A 284 -22.41 1.13 6.29
CA GLU A 284 -22.79 -0.28 6.46
C GLU A 284 -22.55 -1.15 5.22
N ASN A 285 -22.54 -0.53 4.03
CA ASN A 285 -22.15 -1.18 2.77
C ASN A 285 -20.63 -1.26 2.57
N TRP A 286 -19.85 -0.42 3.24
CA TRP A 286 -18.38 -0.34 3.14
C TRP A 286 -17.79 -0.16 4.56
N PRO A 287 -17.87 -1.19 5.42
CA PRO A 287 -17.78 -1.03 6.87
C PRO A 287 -16.38 -0.73 7.40
N GLN A 288 -15.35 -1.28 6.76
CA GLN A 288 -13.97 -1.18 7.19
C GLN A 288 -13.03 -1.48 6.01
N MET A 289 -11.77 -1.08 6.17
CA MET A 289 -10.65 -1.56 5.38
C MET A 289 -9.78 -2.42 6.28
N VAL A 290 -9.31 -3.57 5.78
CA VAL A 290 -8.55 -4.55 6.58
C VAL A 290 -7.26 -4.88 5.84
N ALA A 291 -6.12 -4.59 6.45
CA ALA A 291 -4.84 -5.15 6.07
C ALA A 291 -4.60 -6.44 6.87
N PHE A 292 -4.01 -7.46 6.25
CA PHE A 292 -3.53 -8.65 6.95
C PHE A 292 -2.36 -9.27 6.20
N ALA A 293 -1.42 -9.86 6.92
CA ALA A 293 -0.25 -10.52 6.34
C ALA A 293 0.21 -11.73 7.14
N GLU A 294 0.90 -12.64 6.45
CA GLU A 294 1.82 -13.63 7.00
C GLU A 294 3.26 -13.13 6.73
N TYR A 295 4.00 -12.75 7.77
CA TYR A 295 5.46 -12.67 7.68
C TYR A 295 6.07 -14.03 8.00
N SER A 296 7.27 -14.27 7.49
CA SER A 296 8.16 -15.28 8.04
C SER A 296 9.60 -14.88 7.80
N ALA A 297 10.46 -15.00 8.82
CA ALA A 297 11.91 -14.90 8.67
C ALA A 297 12.52 -16.30 8.69
N ASN A 298 13.29 -16.64 7.65
CA ASN A 298 13.88 -17.96 7.45
C ASN A 298 15.35 -17.82 7.03
N GLY A 299 16.22 -17.70 8.02
CA GLY A 299 17.65 -17.47 7.79
C GLY A 299 17.90 -16.06 7.27
N ASP A 300 18.44 -15.96 6.06
CA ASP A 300 18.88 -14.71 5.45
C ASP A 300 17.76 -13.93 4.72
N LYS A 301 16.52 -14.44 4.72
CA LYS A 301 15.37 -13.81 4.04
C LYS A 301 14.17 -13.71 4.95
N ALA A 302 13.44 -12.61 4.86
CA ALA A 302 12.08 -12.49 5.34
C ALA A 302 11.12 -12.39 4.15
N ARG A 303 9.92 -12.93 4.33
CA ARG A 303 8.79 -12.84 3.41
C ARG A 303 7.63 -12.16 4.11
N PHE A 304 6.85 -11.40 3.38
CA PHE A 304 5.70 -10.64 3.83
C PHE A 304 4.60 -10.79 2.78
N ASN A 305 3.63 -11.67 3.04
CA ASN A 305 2.62 -12.10 2.07
C ASN A 305 1.23 -11.84 2.63
N GLY A 306 0.41 -11.04 1.96
CA GLY A 306 -0.83 -10.55 2.54
C GLY A 306 -1.74 -9.83 1.57
N SER A 307 -2.73 -9.13 2.13
CA SER A 307 -3.71 -8.37 1.36
C SER A 307 -4.20 -7.16 2.13
N PHE A 308 -4.51 -6.09 1.40
CA PHE A 308 -5.34 -4.99 1.86
C PHE A 308 -6.71 -5.09 1.20
N VAL A 309 -7.76 -5.26 2.00
CA VAL A 309 -9.14 -5.45 1.53
C VAL A 309 -10.02 -4.27 1.92
N VAL A 310 -10.60 -3.61 0.92
CA VAL A 310 -11.71 -2.67 1.10
C VAL A 310 -13.00 -3.49 1.16
N GLU A 311 -13.51 -3.75 2.37
CA GLU A 311 -14.69 -4.59 2.55
C GLU A 311 -15.93 -3.98 1.91
N SER A 312 -16.74 -4.82 1.26
CA SER A 312 -18.03 -4.41 0.73
C SER A 312 -19.14 -5.41 1.06
N LYS A 313 -20.26 -4.90 1.56
CA LYS A 313 -21.52 -5.67 1.64
C LYS A 313 -22.46 -5.37 0.47
N ASN A 314 -22.13 -4.42 -0.41
CA ASN A 314 -22.95 -4.07 -1.57
C ASN A 314 -22.78 -5.12 -2.68
N GLN A 315 -23.58 -6.18 -2.61
CA GLN A 315 -23.56 -7.28 -3.58
C GLN A 315 -23.79 -6.81 -5.03
N VAL A 316 -24.56 -5.74 -5.26
CA VAL A 316 -24.77 -5.23 -6.63
C VAL A 316 -23.48 -4.66 -7.23
N ILE A 317 -22.66 -3.99 -6.41
CA ILE A 317 -21.36 -3.47 -6.84
C ILE A 317 -20.34 -4.61 -6.91
N LEU A 318 -20.28 -5.51 -5.92
CA LEU A 318 -19.36 -6.65 -5.95
C LEU A 318 -19.62 -7.58 -7.14
N GLU A 319 -20.84 -8.03 -7.38
CA GLU A 319 -21.18 -8.87 -8.54
C GLU A 319 -20.87 -8.18 -9.87
N ALA A 320 -21.05 -6.84 -9.95
CA ALA A 320 -20.70 -6.07 -11.13
C ALA A 320 -19.17 -6.05 -11.34
N LEU A 321 -18.39 -5.71 -10.31
CA LEU A 321 -16.94 -5.69 -10.36
C LEU A 321 -16.34 -7.09 -10.63
N GLN A 322 -16.85 -8.13 -9.96
CA GLN A 322 -16.50 -9.53 -10.21
C GLN A 322 -16.77 -9.95 -11.65
N SER A 323 -17.84 -9.45 -12.27
CA SER A 323 -18.14 -9.79 -13.68
C SER A 323 -17.16 -9.18 -14.68
N VAL A 324 -16.38 -8.15 -14.28
CA VAL A 324 -15.33 -7.53 -15.12
C VAL A 324 -14.02 -8.33 -15.09
N ARG A 325 -13.79 -9.16 -14.06
CA ARG A 325 -12.59 -9.99 -13.91
C ARG A 325 -12.32 -10.79 -15.19
N GLY A 326 -11.07 -10.76 -15.64
CA GLY A 326 -10.64 -11.42 -16.86
C GLY A 326 -9.46 -12.36 -16.61
N VAL A 327 -8.65 -12.56 -17.65
CA VAL A 327 -7.57 -13.55 -17.68
C VAL A 327 -6.22 -12.84 -17.61
N LEU A 328 -5.54 -13.00 -16.48
CA LEU A 328 -4.13 -12.72 -16.26
C LEU A 328 -3.32 -13.89 -16.86
N ALA A 329 -3.00 -13.77 -18.14
CA ALA A 329 -2.36 -14.83 -18.93
C ALA A 329 -0.83 -14.78 -18.84
N GLU A 330 -0.31 -14.90 -17.63
CA GLU A 330 1.13 -14.88 -17.33
C GLU A 330 1.69 -16.30 -17.30
N SER A 331 2.90 -16.49 -17.81
CA SER A 331 3.57 -17.77 -17.81
C SER A 331 3.95 -18.26 -16.40
N ASN A 332 3.94 -17.36 -15.40
CA ASN A 332 4.37 -17.63 -14.03
C ASN A 332 5.74 -18.34 -14.03
N GLY A 333 6.69 -17.78 -14.77
CA GLY A 333 8.04 -18.33 -14.88
C GLY A 333 8.97 -17.72 -13.86
N ASP A 334 9.68 -18.56 -13.11
CA ASP A 334 10.77 -18.25 -12.15
C ASP A 334 11.96 -17.45 -12.74
N LYS A 335 11.82 -16.92 -13.96
CA LYS A 335 12.80 -16.17 -14.74
C LYS A 335 12.24 -14.89 -15.37
N SER A 336 10.99 -14.51 -15.07
CA SER A 336 10.54 -13.18 -15.46
C SER A 336 11.24 -12.15 -14.58
N MET A 337 11.83 -11.11 -15.18
CA MET A 337 12.35 -9.95 -14.45
C MET A 337 11.26 -8.91 -14.19
N PHE A 338 10.23 -8.90 -15.02
CA PHE A 338 9.12 -7.97 -15.00
C PHE A 338 7.90 -8.64 -15.62
N SER A 339 6.77 -8.59 -14.93
CA SER A 339 5.47 -8.92 -15.49
C SER A 339 4.45 -7.83 -15.20
N LEU A 340 3.57 -7.59 -16.17
CA LEU A 340 2.35 -6.81 -16.01
C LEU A 340 1.23 -7.48 -16.79
N ALA A 341 0.15 -7.83 -16.11
CA ALA A 341 -1.06 -8.34 -16.76
C ALA A 341 -2.33 -7.63 -16.29
N LEU A 342 -3.30 -7.57 -17.21
CA LEU A 342 -4.59 -6.93 -17.02
C LEU A 342 -5.69 -7.86 -17.52
N GLY A 343 -6.46 -8.43 -16.58
CA GLY A 343 -7.59 -9.30 -16.82
C GLY A 343 -8.89 -8.51 -16.85
N LEU A 344 -9.40 -8.21 -18.05
CA LEU A 344 -10.66 -7.50 -18.22
C LEU A 344 -11.53 -8.20 -19.27
N ASP A 345 -12.72 -8.65 -18.88
CA ASP A 345 -13.75 -9.06 -19.83
C ASP A 345 -14.43 -7.81 -20.45
N ALA A 346 -14.01 -7.48 -21.67
CA ALA A 346 -14.52 -6.31 -22.39
C ALA A 346 -16.04 -6.38 -22.62
N ALA A 347 -16.64 -7.57 -22.69
CA ALA A 347 -18.07 -7.73 -22.93
C ALA A 347 -18.92 -7.37 -21.69
N THR A 348 -18.36 -7.50 -20.48
CA THR A 348 -19.06 -7.22 -19.22
C THR A 348 -18.75 -5.83 -18.65
N LEU A 349 -17.65 -5.19 -19.06
CA LEU A 349 -17.21 -3.89 -18.56
C LEU A 349 -18.31 -2.80 -18.62
N ALA A 350 -18.91 -2.58 -19.80
CA ALA A 350 -19.96 -1.58 -19.97
C ALA A 350 -21.24 -1.86 -19.14
N PRO A 351 -21.83 -3.09 -19.13
CA PRO A 351 -22.98 -3.37 -18.28
C PRO A 351 -22.65 -3.40 -16.78
N ALA A 352 -21.43 -3.77 -16.37
CA ALA A 352 -20.99 -3.69 -14.98
C ALA A 352 -20.94 -2.23 -14.49
N ILE A 353 -20.28 -1.35 -15.25
CA ILE A 353 -20.24 0.09 -14.97
C ILE A 353 -21.66 0.66 -14.96
N GLY A 354 -22.53 0.26 -15.90
CA GLY A 354 -23.95 0.65 -15.91
C GLY A 354 -24.70 0.25 -14.63
N LYS A 355 -24.50 -0.97 -14.12
CA LYS A 355 -25.05 -1.45 -12.84
C LYS A 355 -24.56 -0.60 -11.66
N ILE A 356 -23.24 -0.39 -11.56
CA ILE A 356 -22.62 0.40 -10.49
C ILE A 356 -23.15 1.83 -10.51
N TRP A 357 -23.16 2.48 -11.68
CA TRP A 357 -23.67 3.85 -11.84
C TRP A 357 -25.13 3.96 -11.45
N THR A 358 -25.96 3.01 -11.87
CA THR A 358 -27.37 2.97 -11.51
C THR A 358 -27.55 2.73 -10.01
N ASN A 359 -26.76 1.84 -9.39
CA ASN A 359 -26.82 1.61 -7.94
C ASN A 359 -26.49 2.87 -7.14
N LEU A 360 -25.46 3.63 -7.53
CA LEU A 360 -25.06 4.88 -6.86
C LEU A 360 -26.00 6.06 -7.14
N THR A 361 -26.64 6.08 -8.32
CA THR A 361 -27.55 7.17 -8.75
C THR A 361 -29.04 6.86 -8.61
N THR A 362 -29.45 5.71 -8.07
CA THR A 362 -30.88 5.42 -7.82
C THR A 362 -31.41 5.96 -6.48
N PRO A 363 -30.67 5.90 -5.35
CA PRO A 363 -31.16 6.43 -4.06
C PRO A 363 -31.47 7.92 -4.13
N GLU A 364 -32.58 8.37 -3.53
CA GLU A 364 -32.89 9.80 -3.40
C GLU A 364 -32.34 10.33 -2.06
N TYR A 365 -31.17 10.96 -2.11
CA TYR A 365 -30.51 11.53 -0.92
C TYR A 365 -31.14 12.86 -0.49
N GLN A 366 -31.41 12.99 0.81
CA GLN A 366 -31.85 14.22 1.47
C GLN A 366 -30.66 15.00 2.03
N CYS A 367 -29.51 14.35 2.27
CA CYS A 367 -28.25 15.00 2.56
C CYS A 367 -27.79 15.81 1.34
N SER A 368 -27.70 17.12 1.45
CA SER A 368 -27.39 17.98 0.30
C SER A 368 -26.02 17.70 -0.33
N ILE A 369 -25.05 17.24 0.46
CA ILE A 369 -23.71 16.85 -0.03
C ILE A 369 -23.82 15.62 -0.94
N LEU A 370 -24.53 14.57 -0.49
CA LEU A 370 -24.75 13.35 -1.29
C LEU A 370 -25.67 13.61 -2.49
N ALA A 371 -26.68 14.46 -2.34
CA ALA A 371 -27.53 14.88 -3.45
C ALA A 371 -26.76 15.68 -4.52
N GLN A 372 -25.84 16.57 -4.12
CA GLN A 372 -24.97 17.29 -5.05
C GLN A 372 -24.03 16.31 -5.77
N ALA A 373 -23.30 15.48 -5.04
CA ALA A 373 -22.38 14.49 -5.62
C ALA A 373 -23.12 13.54 -6.58
N GLN A 374 -24.34 13.11 -6.24
CA GLN A 374 -25.16 12.30 -7.12
C GLN A 374 -25.59 13.06 -8.39
N ASN A 375 -25.97 14.33 -8.31
CA ASN A 375 -26.32 15.12 -9.49
C ASN A 375 -25.12 15.29 -10.43
N GLU A 376 -23.94 15.60 -9.88
CA GLU A 376 -22.68 15.68 -10.63
C GLU A 376 -22.33 14.34 -11.29
N MET A 377 -22.60 13.20 -10.62
CA MET A 377 -22.50 11.88 -11.22
C MET A 377 -23.55 11.61 -12.31
N ARG A 378 -24.81 12.02 -12.17
CA ARG A 378 -25.84 11.76 -13.20
C ARG A 378 -25.42 12.30 -14.57
N ASP A 379 -24.75 13.45 -14.59
CA ASP A 379 -24.28 14.12 -15.81
C ASP A 379 -23.01 13.49 -16.44
N GLN A 380 -22.28 12.64 -15.70
CA GLN A 380 -20.95 12.14 -16.09
C GLN A 380 -20.89 10.62 -16.38
N ASN A 381 -22.03 9.97 -16.66
CA ASN A 381 -22.07 8.51 -16.85
C ASN A 381 -21.08 8.02 -17.93
N PRO A 382 -20.04 7.22 -17.58
CA PRO A 382 -19.02 6.79 -18.51
C PRO A 382 -19.44 5.56 -19.35
N ALA A 383 -20.51 4.86 -18.97
CA ALA A 383 -20.93 3.61 -19.62
C ALA A 383 -21.18 3.75 -21.15
N PRO A 384 -21.78 4.84 -21.69
CA PRO A 384 -21.94 5.01 -23.14
C PRO A 384 -20.61 5.17 -23.88
N ALA A 385 -19.64 5.89 -23.31
CA ALA A 385 -18.31 6.07 -23.89
C ALA A 385 -17.54 4.75 -23.91
N ILE A 386 -17.55 4.03 -22.77
CA ILE A 386 -16.90 2.73 -22.61
C ILE A 386 -17.57 1.68 -23.50
N SER A 387 -18.90 1.70 -23.66
CA SER A 387 -19.61 0.79 -24.57
C SER A 387 -19.19 0.95 -26.04
N MET A 388 -18.75 2.12 -26.48
CA MET A 388 -18.21 2.30 -27.83
C MET A 388 -16.83 1.65 -27.98
N GLY A 389 -15.93 1.84 -27.01
CA GLY A 389 -14.61 1.22 -27.00
C GLY A 389 -14.66 -0.30 -26.82
N ALA A 390 -15.46 -0.79 -25.88
CA ALA A 390 -15.67 -2.21 -25.61
C ALA A 390 -16.21 -2.97 -26.85
N GLY A 391 -17.02 -2.31 -27.69
CA GLY A 391 -17.48 -2.88 -28.96
C GLY A 391 -16.35 -3.17 -29.96
N MET A 392 -15.25 -2.42 -29.91
CA MET A 392 -14.05 -2.66 -30.73
C MET A 392 -13.15 -3.75 -30.14
N ALA A 393 -13.11 -3.88 -28.81
CA ALA A 393 -12.38 -4.91 -28.07
C ALA A 393 -13.24 -6.16 -27.77
N ASN A 394 -14.33 -6.38 -28.50
CA ASN A 394 -15.30 -7.42 -28.18
C ASN A 394 -14.66 -8.83 -28.16
N GLY A 395 -14.87 -9.55 -27.06
CA GLY A 395 -14.28 -10.85 -26.80
C GLY A 395 -12.90 -10.82 -26.15
N LEU A 396 -12.26 -9.66 -25.97
CA LEU A 396 -11.03 -9.53 -25.16
C LEU A 396 -11.33 -9.92 -23.71
N LYS A 397 -10.45 -10.76 -23.13
CA LYS A 397 -10.46 -11.18 -21.72
C LYS A 397 -9.25 -10.70 -20.93
N GLY A 398 -8.17 -10.31 -21.59
CA GLY A 398 -7.01 -9.75 -20.94
C GLY A 398 -5.77 -9.72 -21.82
N TRP A 399 -4.69 -9.16 -21.28
CA TRP A 399 -3.36 -9.17 -21.89
C TRP A 399 -2.28 -9.25 -20.81
N SER A 400 -1.09 -9.68 -21.19
CA SER A 400 0.11 -9.66 -20.34
C SER A 400 1.36 -9.27 -21.12
N VAL A 401 2.33 -8.69 -20.43
CA VAL A 401 3.71 -8.52 -20.89
C VAL A 401 4.61 -9.16 -19.84
N GLU A 402 5.47 -10.10 -20.23
CA GLU A 402 6.57 -10.61 -19.40
C GLU A 402 7.90 -10.37 -20.12
N MET A 403 8.91 -9.91 -19.37
CA MET A 403 10.29 -9.78 -19.83
C MET A 403 11.19 -10.77 -19.07
N PHE A 404 12.12 -11.40 -19.76
CA PHE A 404 13.02 -12.43 -19.22
C PHE A 404 14.50 -12.06 -19.37
N GLY A 405 14.87 -11.19 -20.32
CA GLY A 405 16.25 -10.77 -20.58
C GLY A 405 16.37 -9.73 -21.70
N LEU A 406 17.49 -9.01 -21.71
CA LEU A 406 17.87 -8.04 -22.72
C LEU A 406 19.40 -8.02 -22.86
N ASP A 407 19.92 -8.30 -24.05
CA ASP A 407 21.36 -8.30 -24.34
C ASP A 407 21.71 -7.18 -25.32
N MET A 408 22.85 -6.52 -25.11
CA MET A 408 23.35 -5.42 -25.95
C MET A 408 24.67 -5.79 -26.64
N ASP A 409 24.78 -5.62 -27.95
CA ASP A 409 26.05 -5.71 -28.68
C ASP A 409 26.77 -4.36 -28.64
N MET A 410 27.81 -4.31 -27.80
CA MET A 410 28.69 -3.16 -27.62
C MET A 410 29.58 -2.83 -28.83
N ASN A 411 29.58 -3.67 -29.88
CA ASN A 411 30.46 -3.54 -31.05
C ASN A 411 29.70 -3.22 -32.35
N GLY A 412 28.43 -2.80 -32.25
CA GLY A 412 27.62 -2.38 -33.39
C GLY A 412 28.26 -1.26 -34.21
N GLN A 413 27.98 -1.22 -35.52
CA GLN A 413 28.64 -0.27 -36.45
C GLN A 413 28.34 1.20 -36.15
N ASP A 414 27.18 1.48 -35.59
CA ASP A 414 26.69 2.84 -35.28
C ASP A 414 26.71 3.14 -33.76
N GLY A 415 27.31 2.27 -32.94
CA GLY A 415 27.29 2.30 -31.48
C GLY A 415 26.72 1.01 -30.88
N PRO A 416 26.53 0.95 -29.55
CA PRO A 416 25.90 -0.21 -28.91
C PRO A 416 24.44 -0.38 -29.36
N ASP A 417 24.04 -1.63 -29.58
CA ASP A 417 22.74 -1.94 -30.19
C ASP A 417 22.12 -3.22 -29.59
N LEU A 418 20.78 -3.31 -29.52
CA LEU A 418 20.06 -4.42 -28.88
C LEU A 418 20.30 -5.78 -29.57
N ALA A 419 21.18 -6.63 -29.04
CA ALA A 419 21.52 -7.91 -29.65
C ALA A 419 20.36 -8.92 -29.57
N GLN A 420 19.72 -9.01 -28.40
CA GLN A 420 18.64 -9.96 -28.15
C GLN A 420 17.64 -9.37 -27.14
N LEU A 421 16.36 -9.66 -27.35
CA LEU A 421 15.28 -9.40 -26.42
C LEU A 421 14.64 -10.75 -26.08
N ASP A 422 14.56 -11.09 -24.80
CA ASP A 422 13.77 -12.23 -24.33
C ASP A 422 12.50 -11.71 -23.63
N ALA A 423 11.38 -11.67 -24.36
CA ALA A 423 10.12 -11.10 -23.89
C ALA A 423 8.90 -11.72 -24.62
N ILE A 424 7.75 -11.67 -23.98
CA ILE A 424 6.44 -12.07 -24.52
C ILE A 424 5.38 -11.00 -24.24
N PHE A 425 4.53 -10.77 -25.23
CA PHE A 425 3.23 -10.13 -25.08
C PHE A 425 2.14 -11.16 -25.39
N SER A 426 1.12 -11.25 -24.54
CA SER A 426 -0.02 -12.12 -24.75
C SER A 426 -1.33 -11.35 -24.79
N ILE A 427 -2.29 -11.87 -25.55
CA ILE A 427 -3.69 -11.46 -25.56
C ILE A 427 -4.56 -12.70 -25.38
N SER A 428 -5.46 -12.68 -24.39
CA SER A 428 -6.50 -13.68 -24.19
C SER A 428 -7.85 -13.17 -24.70
N ALA A 429 -8.56 -13.96 -25.50
CA ALA A 429 -9.85 -13.59 -26.06
C ALA A 429 -10.75 -14.79 -26.41
N ASP A 430 -12.07 -14.59 -26.43
CA ASP A 430 -13.06 -15.55 -26.93
C ASP A 430 -12.86 -15.89 -28.43
N ASN A 431 -12.18 -15.01 -29.17
CA ASN A 431 -11.83 -15.19 -30.59
C ASN A 431 -10.61 -14.33 -30.97
N PRO A 432 -9.37 -14.78 -30.65
CA PRO A 432 -8.16 -14.01 -30.93
C PRO A 432 -7.90 -13.86 -32.44
N ASN A 433 -8.42 -14.77 -33.27
CA ASN A 433 -8.36 -14.67 -34.73
C ASN A 433 -9.15 -13.44 -35.25
N MET A 434 -10.24 -13.04 -34.61
CA MET A 434 -10.96 -11.79 -34.93
C MET A 434 -10.14 -10.54 -34.58
N LEU A 435 -9.35 -10.58 -33.50
CA LEU A 435 -8.43 -9.50 -33.14
C LEU A 435 -7.28 -9.40 -34.15
N LEU A 436 -6.72 -10.54 -34.59
CA LEU A 436 -5.73 -10.59 -35.66
C LEU A 436 -6.28 -10.03 -36.99
N GLN A 437 -7.50 -10.41 -37.39
CA GLN A 437 -8.17 -9.84 -38.57
C GLN A 437 -8.38 -8.33 -38.44
N THR A 438 -8.65 -7.85 -37.22
CA THR A 438 -8.76 -6.41 -36.95
C THR A 438 -7.41 -5.71 -37.11
N ALA A 439 -6.32 -6.28 -36.59
CA ALA A 439 -4.97 -5.76 -36.80
C ALA A 439 -4.57 -5.77 -38.29
N GLN A 440 -4.94 -6.79 -39.06
CA GLN A 440 -4.72 -6.88 -40.51
C GLN A 440 -5.40 -5.76 -41.31
N MET A 441 -6.48 -5.14 -40.80
CA MET A 441 -7.09 -3.96 -41.45
C MET A 441 -6.22 -2.70 -41.32
N PHE A 442 -5.39 -2.60 -40.27
CA PHE A 442 -4.46 -1.48 -40.05
C PHE A 442 -3.05 -1.77 -40.59
N MET A 443 -2.62 -3.03 -40.58
CA MET A 443 -1.36 -3.51 -41.13
C MET A 443 -1.61 -4.66 -42.13
N PRO A 444 -1.94 -4.35 -43.41
CA PRO A 444 -2.24 -5.35 -44.43
C PRO A 444 -1.12 -6.37 -44.68
N GLU A 445 0.12 -6.03 -44.33
CA GLU A 445 1.28 -6.90 -44.35
C GLU A 445 1.12 -8.16 -43.50
N LEU A 446 0.41 -8.08 -42.36
CA LEU A 446 0.14 -9.24 -41.48
C LEU A 446 -0.64 -10.35 -42.20
N ALA A 447 -1.48 -10.00 -43.18
CA ALA A 447 -2.23 -10.99 -43.95
C ALA A 447 -1.35 -11.85 -44.87
N LYS A 448 -0.10 -11.43 -45.14
CA LYS A 448 0.87 -12.17 -45.97
C LYS A 448 1.61 -13.26 -45.20
N LEU A 449 1.54 -13.26 -43.86
CA LEU A 449 2.24 -14.22 -43.01
C LEU A 449 1.42 -15.47 -42.65
N GLU A 450 0.17 -15.54 -43.09
CA GLU A 450 -0.72 -16.73 -42.96
C GLU A 450 -0.83 -17.32 -41.53
N ILE A 451 -0.75 -16.49 -40.48
CA ILE A 451 -0.87 -16.91 -39.07
C ILE A 451 -2.22 -17.65 -38.86
N GLN A 452 -2.14 -18.95 -38.53
CA GLN A 452 -3.31 -19.82 -38.30
C GLN A 452 -3.51 -20.10 -36.79
N PRO A 453 -4.73 -20.45 -36.35
CA PRO A 453 -5.01 -20.89 -34.99
C PRO A 453 -4.59 -22.35 -34.73
N ASP A 454 -3.42 -22.77 -35.22
CA ASP A 454 -2.89 -24.14 -35.11
C ASP A 454 -1.78 -24.30 -34.04
N ASN A 455 -1.59 -23.24 -33.23
CA ASN A 455 -0.55 -23.10 -32.21
C ASN A 455 0.89 -23.24 -32.74
N GLN A 456 1.11 -23.11 -34.05
CA GLN A 456 2.46 -23.10 -34.62
C GLN A 456 3.08 -21.69 -34.58
N PRO A 457 4.40 -21.58 -34.33
CA PRO A 457 5.09 -20.30 -34.36
C PRO A 457 5.34 -19.83 -35.79
N VAL A 458 4.94 -18.59 -36.09
CA VAL A 458 5.17 -17.90 -37.36
C VAL A 458 6.10 -16.73 -37.10
N ASN A 459 7.25 -16.68 -37.78
CA ASN A 459 8.20 -15.56 -37.66
C ASN A 459 7.61 -14.30 -38.34
N ILE A 460 7.42 -13.24 -37.56
CA ILE A 460 6.92 -11.93 -37.97
C ILE A 460 8.01 -10.84 -38.00
N GLY A 461 9.26 -11.18 -37.64
CA GLY A 461 10.37 -10.26 -37.44
C GLY A 461 10.64 -9.29 -38.59
N GLY A 462 10.54 -9.77 -39.83
CA GLY A 462 10.72 -8.95 -41.03
C GLY A 462 9.66 -7.86 -41.25
N LEU A 463 8.54 -7.87 -40.49
CA LEU A 463 7.60 -6.74 -40.46
C LEU A 463 8.01 -5.65 -39.45
N LEU A 464 8.82 -6.01 -38.46
CA LEU A 464 9.28 -5.12 -37.39
C LEU A 464 10.62 -4.46 -37.73
N GLU A 465 11.43 -5.08 -38.59
CA GLU A 465 12.72 -4.56 -39.08
C GLU A 465 12.68 -3.08 -39.52
N PRO A 466 11.67 -2.56 -40.26
CA PRO A 466 11.60 -1.14 -40.62
C PRO A 466 11.40 -0.17 -39.43
N TYR A 467 10.92 -0.67 -38.29
CA TYR A 467 10.65 0.11 -37.07
C TYR A 467 11.77 -0.03 -36.04
N ILE A 468 12.36 -1.21 -35.93
CA ILE A 468 13.47 -1.52 -35.01
C ILE A 468 14.82 -1.15 -35.64
N GLY A 469 14.89 -1.01 -36.97
CA GLY A 469 16.10 -0.66 -37.73
C GLY A 469 16.97 -1.86 -38.14
N LYS A 470 16.59 -3.08 -37.74
CA LYS A 470 17.34 -4.32 -37.97
C LYS A 470 16.44 -5.57 -37.89
N PRO A 471 16.87 -6.72 -38.46
CA PRO A 471 16.16 -7.98 -38.28
C PRO A 471 16.25 -8.48 -36.82
N MET A 472 15.10 -8.87 -36.26
CA MET A 472 15.00 -9.59 -34.99
C MET A 472 14.01 -10.74 -35.15
N ASP A 473 14.33 -11.92 -34.60
CA ASP A 473 13.44 -13.07 -34.64
C ASP A 473 12.31 -12.92 -33.59
N VAL A 474 11.16 -12.44 -34.07
CA VAL A 474 9.92 -12.33 -33.30
C VAL A 474 8.90 -13.29 -33.88
N PHE A 475 8.25 -14.08 -33.03
CA PHE A 475 7.29 -15.11 -33.41
C PHE A 475 5.89 -14.78 -32.92
N ALA A 476 4.88 -15.01 -33.76
CA ALA A 476 3.49 -15.06 -33.37
C ALA A 476 3.03 -16.52 -33.22
N ARG A 477 2.27 -16.84 -32.16
CA ARG A 477 1.50 -18.09 -32.03
C ARG A 477 0.05 -17.75 -31.73
N LEU A 478 -0.87 -18.48 -32.36
CA LEU A 478 -2.32 -18.28 -32.24
C LEU A 478 -3.01 -19.64 -32.01
N ASN A 479 -4.02 -19.66 -31.14
CA ASN A 479 -4.96 -20.77 -31.00
C ASN A 479 -6.38 -20.22 -30.79
N ASP A 480 -7.32 -21.04 -30.33
CA ASP A 480 -8.72 -20.63 -30.13
C ASP A 480 -8.94 -19.65 -28.94
N SER A 481 -7.93 -19.41 -28.10
CA SER A 481 -8.05 -18.62 -26.86
C SER A 481 -7.00 -17.52 -26.71
N HIS A 482 -5.80 -17.71 -27.23
CA HIS A 482 -4.66 -16.82 -27.04
C HIS A 482 -3.97 -16.45 -28.35
N LEU A 483 -3.41 -15.24 -28.37
CA LEU A 483 -2.41 -14.79 -29.34
C LEU A 483 -1.18 -14.35 -28.52
N THR A 484 -0.02 -14.92 -28.81
CA THR A 484 1.26 -14.48 -28.21
C THR A 484 2.20 -13.95 -29.28
N LEU A 485 2.91 -12.87 -28.96
CA LEU A 485 4.05 -12.34 -29.70
C LEU A 485 5.28 -12.46 -28.79
N TYR A 486 6.34 -13.14 -29.23
CA TYR A 486 7.50 -13.37 -28.37
C TYR A 486 8.83 -13.39 -29.14
N SER A 487 9.93 -13.14 -28.44
CA SER A 487 11.32 -13.23 -28.94
C SER A 487 12.19 -13.79 -27.83
N GLY A 488 13.16 -14.65 -28.14
CA GLY A 488 14.00 -15.36 -27.16
C GLY A 488 13.52 -16.77 -26.78
N ASP A 489 14.36 -17.50 -26.03
CA ASP A 489 14.14 -18.91 -25.67
C ASP A 489 13.27 -19.06 -24.41
N ALA A 490 13.42 -18.17 -23.43
CA ALA A 490 12.61 -18.22 -22.22
C ALA A 490 11.15 -17.84 -22.53
N SER A 491 10.95 -16.81 -23.35
CA SER A 491 9.64 -16.40 -23.85
C SER A 491 8.99 -17.43 -24.79
N ALA A 492 9.77 -18.23 -25.53
CA ALA A 492 9.24 -19.35 -26.32
C ALA A 492 8.60 -20.42 -25.43
N ALA A 493 9.25 -20.75 -24.31
CA ALA A 493 8.71 -21.65 -23.29
C ALA A 493 7.55 -20.99 -22.50
N ALA A 494 7.64 -19.69 -22.21
CA ALA A 494 6.57 -18.92 -21.58
C ALA A 494 5.30 -18.93 -22.44
N SER A 495 5.45 -18.74 -23.75
CA SER A 495 4.38 -18.85 -24.74
C SER A 495 3.72 -20.23 -24.69
N GLU A 496 4.48 -21.34 -24.61
CA GLU A 496 3.87 -22.68 -24.50
C GLU A 496 3.02 -22.83 -23.24
N LYS A 497 3.44 -22.25 -22.12
CA LYS A 497 2.63 -22.21 -20.89
C LYS A 497 1.36 -21.38 -21.08
N VAL A 498 1.47 -20.16 -21.61
CA VAL A 498 0.34 -19.24 -21.85
C VAL A 498 -0.69 -19.85 -22.79
N MET A 499 -0.24 -20.39 -23.93
CA MET A 499 -1.11 -21.02 -24.93
C MET A 499 -1.88 -22.23 -24.38
N ALA A 500 -1.42 -22.85 -23.28
CA ALA A 500 -2.10 -23.97 -22.60
C ALA A 500 -3.14 -23.53 -21.54
N GLN A 501 -3.26 -22.23 -21.23
CA GLN A 501 -4.17 -21.73 -20.19
C GLN A 501 -5.62 -21.67 -20.68
N SER A 502 -6.57 -21.88 -19.76
CA SER A 502 -8.00 -21.65 -20.03
C SER A 502 -8.37 -20.17 -19.95
N LEU A 503 -9.42 -19.74 -20.65
CA LEU A 503 -10.04 -18.41 -20.50
C LEU A 503 -10.86 -18.25 -19.20
N THR A 504 -10.44 -18.86 -18.10
CA THR A 504 -11.13 -18.75 -16.80
C THR A 504 -10.68 -17.47 -16.11
N ALA A 505 -11.62 -16.61 -15.72
CA ALA A 505 -11.30 -15.36 -15.04
C ALA A 505 -10.59 -15.60 -13.70
N ASN A 506 -9.38 -15.05 -13.55
CA ASN A 506 -8.48 -15.28 -12.43
C ASN A 506 -8.01 -13.99 -11.72
N GLY A 507 -8.26 -12.80 -12.28
CA GLY A 507 -8.01 -11.53 -11.58
C GLY A 507 -8.37 -10.28 -12.39
N LEU A 508 -8.06 -9.08 -11.87
CA LEU A 508 -8.13 -7.82 -12.63
C LEU A 508 -6.76 -7.33 -13.08
N MET A 509 -5.76 -7.36 -12.21
CA MET A 509 -4.41 -6.90 -12.53
C MET A 509 -3.37 -7.66 -11.70
N SER A 510 -2.23 -7.94 -12.29
CA SER A 510 -1.03 -8.44 -11.61
C SER A 510 0.20 -7.72 -12.10
N PHE A 511 1.17 -7.57 -11.20
CA PHE A 511 2.47 -6.98 -11.43
C PHE A 511 3.51 -7.82 -10.67
N THR A 512 4.61 -8.16 -11.32
CA THR A 512 5.76 -8.80 -10.66
C THR A 512 7.06 -8.12 -11.06
N LEU A 513 8.00 -8.05 -10.13
CA LEU A 513 9.32 -7.44 -10.35
C LEU A 513 10.41 -8.27 -9.64
N ASP A 514 11.49 -8.51 -10.36
CA ASP A 514 12.76 -9.02 -9.84
C ASP A 514 13.80 -7.89 -9.95
N PRO A 515 14.03 -7.11 -8.89
CA PRO A 515 14.87 -5.92 -8.95
C PRO A 515 16.35 -6.24 -9.23
N ASP A 516 16.87 -7.36 -8.71
CA ASP A 516 18.25 -7.79 -8.96
C ASP A 516 18.50 -7.90 -10.47
N ARG A 517 17.55 -8.54 -11.18
CA ARG A 517 17.64 -8.78 -12.61
C ARG A 517 17.28 -7.57 -13.47
N LEU A 518 16.49 -6.64 -12.95
CA LEU A 518 16.29 -5.35 -13.60
C LEU A 518 17.54 -4.47 -13.47
N LEU A 519 18.23 -4.48 -12.32
CA LEU A 519 19.49 -3.78 -12.11
C LEU A 519 20.60 -4.32 -13.04
N GLU A 520 20.73 -5.64 -13.21
CA GLU A 520 21.66 -6.24 -14.20
C GLU A 520 21.47 -5.65 -15.62
N VAL A 521 20.21 -5.42 -16.04
CA VAL A 521 19.88 -4.81 -17.34
C VAL A 521 20.18 -3.31 -17.34
N LEU A 522 19.85 -2.58 -16.28
CA LEU A 522 20.08 -1.14 -16.19
C LEU A 522 21.58 -0.82 -16.15
N ASP A 523 22.39 -1.58 -15.42
CA ASP A 523 23.86 -1.47 -15.42
C ASP A 523 24.41 -1.68 -16.83
N THR A 524 23.93 -2.71 -17.54
CA THR A 524 24.29 -2.96 -18.95
C THR A 524 23.93 -1.76 -19.85
N VAL A 525 22.73 -1.16 -19.66
CA VAL A 525 22.29 0.02 -20.42
C VAL A 525 23.08 1.29 -20.06
N SER A 526 23.57 1.39 -18.82
CA SER A 526 24.44 2.49 -18.35
C SER A 526 25.86 2.36 -18.93
N GLU A 527 26.44 1.15 -18.93
CA GLU A 527 27.72 0.88 -19.62
C GLU A 527 27.64 1.18 -21.12
N VAL A 528 26.48 0.90 -21.74
CA VAL A 528 26.14 1.23 -23.14
C VAL A 528 26.10 2.74 -23.39
N SER A 529 25.27 3.47 -22.64
CA SER A 529 24.94 4.86 -22.92
C SER A 529 26.06 5.82 -22.50
N GLY A 530 26.87 5.41 -21.52
CA GLY A 530 27.78 6.30 -20.79
C GLY A 530 27.05 7.26 -19.84
N GLU A 531 25.73 7.10 -19.67
CA GLU A 531 24.91 7.78 -18.68
C GLU A 531 24.72 6.83 -17.50
N PRO A 532 25.18 7.17 -16.27
CA PRO A 532 24.99 6.31 -15.11
C PRO A 532 23.50 6.11 -14.85
N VAL A 533 23.12 4.92 -14.37
CA VAL A 533 21.76 4.70 -13.85
C VAL A 533 21.49 5.75 -12.76
N PRO A 534 20.38 6.52 -12.83
CA PRO A 534 20.09 7.54 -11.83
C PRO A 534 20.06 6.97 -10.40
N GLU A 535 20.66 7.67 -9.43
CA GLU A 535 20.80 7.16 -8.05
C GLU A 535 19.44 6.88 -7.40
N ASP A 536 18.39 7.62 -7.75
CA ASP A 536 17.00 7.38 -7.33
C ASP A 536 16.41 6.08 -7.89
N VAL A 537 16.75 5.73 -9.15
CA VAL A 537 16.37 4.44 -9.76
C VAL A 537 17.17 3.30 -9.14
N ILE A 538 18.47 3.51 -8.88
CA ILE A 538 19.31 2.54 -8.17
C ILE A 538 18.73 2.27 -6.78
N MET A 539 18.50 3.31 -5.96
CA MET A 539 17.96 3.16 -4.60
C MET A 539 16.55 2.55 -4.60
N GLY A 540 15.68 2.97 -5.52
CA GLY A 540 14.33 2.45 -5.65
C GLY A 540 14.25 0.96 -6.02
N LEU A 541 15.28 0.41 -6.69
CA LEU A 541 15.38 -1.01 -7.04
C LEU A 541 16.26 -1.81 -6.08
N GLN A 542 17.34 -1.23 -5.56
CA GLN A 542 18.17 -1.84 -4.51
C GLN A 542 17.40 -2.09 -3.22
N GLY A 543 16.23 -1.46 -3.05
CA GLY A 543 15.17 -1.75 -2.09
C GLY A 543 14.70 -3.21 -1.93
N GLU A 544 15.40 -4.20 -2.49
CA GLU A 544 15.24 -5.67 -2.36
C GLU A 544 13.79 -6.19 -2.37
N LEU A 545 12.91 -5.53 -3.11
CA LEU A 545 11.53 -5.93 -3.31
C LEU A 545 11.43 -6.91 -4.48
N ILE A 546 11.86 -8.17 -4.28
CA ILE A 546 11.33 -9.27 -5.10
C ILE A 546 9.85 -9.37 -4.72
N GLY A 547 9.01 -8.83 -5.60
CA GLY A 547 7.65 -8.41 -5.27
C GLY A 547 6.64 -8.91 -6.28
N SER A 548 5.49 -9.36 -5.79
CA SER A 548 4.27 -9.38 -6.58
C SER A 548 3.21 -8.49 -5.92
N MET A 549 2.42 -7.82 -6.76
CA MET A 549 1.23 -7.08 -6.36
C MET A 549 0.09 -7.50 -7.28
N SER A 550 -1.11 -7.69 -6.75
CA SER A 550 -2.30 -7.94 -7.57
C SER A 550 -3.52 -7.19 -7.06
N LEU A 551 -4.42 -6.86 -7.98
CA LEU A 551 -5.72 -6.29 -7.69
C LEU A 551 -6.78 -7.29 -8.15
N ASP A 552 -7.70 -7.62 -7.25
CA ASP A 552 -8.84 -8.45 -7.58
C ASP A 552 -10.09 -8.10 -6.76
N VAL A 553 -11.22 -8.73 -7.10
CA VAL A 553 -12.51 -8.55 -6.43
C VAL A 553 -12.98 -9.89 -5.88
N THR A 554 -12.96 -10.01 -4.56
CA THR A 554 -13.39 -11.21 -3.85
C THR A 554 -14.88 -11.13 -3.50
N LYS A 555 -15.39 -12.11 -2.76
CA LYS A 555 -16.74 -12.08 -2.18
C LYS A 555 -16.87 -11.08 -1.01
N ASP A 556 -15.74 -10.70 -0.40
CA ASP A 556 -15.68 -9.93 0.84
C ASP A 556 -15.33 -8.46 0.59
N GLY A 557 -14.68 -8.15 -0.55
CA GLY A 557 -14.28 -6.78 -0.89
C GLY A 557 -13.44 -6.68 -2.17
N ILE A 558 -12.85 -5.51 -2.37
CA ILE A 558 -11.78 -5.28 -3.36
C ILE A 558 -10.47 -5.57 -2.64
N ALA A 559 -9.66 -6.50 -3.17
CA ALA A 559 -8.43 -6.97 -2.56
C ALA A 559 -7.21 -6.46 -3.33
N PHE A 560 -6.22 -5.99 -2.59
CA PHE A 560 -4.91 -5.58 -3.07
C PHE A 560 -3.89 -6.52 -2.43
N ASP A 561 -3.62 -7.64 -3.10
CA ASP A 561 -2.72 -8.67 -2.60
C ASP A 561 -1.27 -8.28 -2.86
N PHE A 562 -0.37 -8.63 -1.94
CA PHE A 562 1.05 -8.37 -2.04
C PHE A 562 1.87 -9.56 -1.53
N ASP A 563 3.02 -9.79 -2.13
CA ASP A 563 4.01 -10.76 -1.67
C ASP A 563 5.41 -10.19 -1.87
N TYR A 564 6.08 -9.83 -0.78
CA TYR A 564 7.41 -9.24 -0.77
C TYR A 564 8.41 -10.17 -0.10
N VAL A 565 9.60 -10.33 -0.69
CA VAL A 565 10.71 -11.10 -0.13
C VAL A 565 11.99 -10.28 -0.18
N ASN A 566 12.61 -10.04 0.98
CA ASN A 566 13.78 -9.18 1.18
C ASN A 566 14.76 -9.82 2.19
N SER A 567 16.03 -9.41 2.21
CA SER A 567 17.10 -9.88 3.10
C SER A 567 16.90 -9.45 4.56
N THR A 568 17.14 -10.37 5.50
CA THR A 568 17.24 -10.05 6.94
C THR A 568 18.63 -9.54 7.34
N LYS A 569 19.59 -9.54 6.41
CA LYS A 569 20.95 -9.03 6.59
C LYS A 569 21.05 -7.60 6.07
N PRO A 570 21.90 -6.75 6.69
CA PRO A 570 22.29 -5.48 6.09
C PRO A 570 22.91 -5.75 4.73
N GLN A 571 22.42 -5.06 3.69
CA GLN A 571 23.13 -5.00 2.44
C GLN A 571 24.52 -4.42 2.68
N ALA A 572 25.53 -4.99 2.02
CA ALA A 572 26.81 -4.34 1.92
C ALA A 572 26.60 -3.09 1.06
N THR A 573 26.70 -1.90 1.67
CA THR A 573 26.80 -0.66 0.91
C THR A 573 27.87 -0.82 -0.15
N LEU A 574 27.47 -0.79 -1.43
CA LEU A 574 28.41 -0.66 -2.54
C LEU A 574 29.18 0.62 -2.26
N ALA A 575 30.46 0.46 -1.90
CA ALA A 575 31.26 1.58 -1.46
C ALA A 575 31.36 2.59 -2.60
N GLN A 576 30.79 3.78 -2.38
CA GLN A 576 30.90 4.93 -3.28
C GLN A 576 32.37 5.09 -3.72
N GLN A 577 32.62 4.99 -5.03
CA GLN A 577 33.94 5.17 -5.65
C GLN A 577 34.03 6.54 -6.32
#